data_AF-A0A847GQU9-F1
#
_entry.id   AF-A0A847GQU9-F1
#
_cell.length_a   1.000
_cell.length_b   1.000
_cell.length_c   1.000
_cell.angle_alpha   90.00
_cell.angle_beta   90.00
_cell.angle_gamma   90.00
#
_symmetry.space_group_name_H-M   'P 1'
#
loop_
_entity.id
_entity.type
_entity.pdbx_description
1 polymer ?
#
loop_
_entity_poly.entity_id
_entity_poly.type
_entity_poly.pdbx_seq_one_letter_code
_entity_poly.pdbx_strand_id
1 'polypeptide(L)' 'MANDLLAAAKMDKSLLTVGTFDDDEACEYWASRTPQERMEALELLRMICYGYDPTTARLRRVLEVVELGEG' A
#
# COMPACT_ATOMS: atom_id res chain seq x y z
N MET A 1 -5.63 -1.57 -11.71
CA MET A 1 -5.19 -0.18 -11.52
C MET A 1 -4.22 -0.02 -10.34
N ALA A 2 -4.13 -0.90 -9.32
CA ALA A 2 -3.04 -0.73 -8.33
C ALA A 2 -1.66 -1.22 -8.77
N ASN A 3 -1.56 -1.97 -9.87
CA ASN A 3 -0.27 -2.15 -10.55
C ASN A 3 0.35 -0.79 -10.95
N ASP A 4 -0.49 0.24 -11.13
CA ASP A 4 -0.10 1.60 -11.49
C ASP A 4 0.35 2.41 -10.25
N LEU A 5 -0.28 2.20 -9.08
CA LEU A 5 0.15 2.82 -7.81
C LEU A 5 1.49 2.28 -7.31
N LEU A 6 1.71 0.97 -7.41
CA LEU A 6 3.02 0.37 -7.11
C LEU A 6 4.09 0.78 -8.13
N ALA A 7 3.71 0.95 -9.41
CA ALA A 7 4.60 1.49 -10.42
C ALA A 7 4.95 2.98 -10.16
N ALA A 8 3.99 3.78 -9.69
CA ALA A 8 4.22 5.16 -9.27
C ALA A 8 5.08 5.25 -7.99
N ALA A 9 5.00 4.26 -7.10
CA ALA A 9 5.85 4.14 -5.90
C ALA A 9 7.28 3.64 -6.18
N LYS A 10 7.71 3.60 -7.45
CA LYS A 10 9.06 3.19 -7.81
C LYS A 10 10.09 4.16 -7.25
N MET A 11 10.82 3.72 -6.23
CA MET A 11 11.90 4.47 -5.59
C MET A 11 13.07 4.73 -6.56
N ASP A 12 13.57 5.96 -6.57
CA ASP A 12 14.87 6.28 -7.14
C ASP A 12 15.98 5.81 -6.20
N LYS A 13 16.75 4.82 -6.65
CA LYS A 13 17.81 4.19 -5.85
C LYS A 13 19.07 5.05 -5.75
N SER A 14 19.21 6.08 -6.59
CA SER A 14 20.33 7.02 -6.50
C SER A 14 20.26 7.92 -5.27
N LEU A 15 19.06 8.07 -4.69
CA LEU A 15 18.80 8.84 -3.48
C LEU A 15 18.77 7.97 -2.21
N LEU A 16 19.03 6.66 -2.33
CA LEU A 16 19.04 5.75 -1.20
C LEU A 16 20.33 5.91 -0.39
N THR A 17 20.18 6.30 0.88
CA THR A 17 21.27 6.36 1.85
C THR A 17 21.07 5.28 2.92
N VAL A 18 22.17 4.70 3.41
CA VAL A 18 22.16 3.70 4.49
C VAL A 18 22.76 4.33 5.74
N GLY A 19 21.96 4.48 6.79
CA GLY A 19 22.35 5.04 8.09
C GLY A 19 22.61 3.97 9.16
N THR A 20 22.90 4.43 10.38
CA THR A 20 23.06 3.61 11.58
C THR A 20 21.80 3.64 12.45
N PHE A 21 21.63 2.68 13.37
CA PHE A 21 20.45 2.63 14.23
C PHE A 21 20.33 3.79 15.22
N ASP A 22 21.43 4.48 15.53
CA ASP A 22 21.46 5.64 16.43
C ASP A 22 21.09 6.96 15.73
N ASP A 23 20.60 6.90 14.49
CA ASP A 23 20.25 8.06 13.66
C ASP A 23 18.76 8.44 13.82
N ASP A 24 18.52 9.68 14.25
CA ASP A 24 17.19 10.25 14.45
C ASP A 24 16.59 10.86 13.16
N GLU A 25 17.32 10.92 12.04
CA GLU A 25 16.88 11.54 10.78
C GLU A 25 15.52 11.02 10.31
N ALA A 26 15.25 9.72 10.47
CA ALA A 26 13.96 9.13 10.12
C ALA A 26 12.81 9.67 10.99
N CYS A 27 13.04 9.82 12.30
CA CYS A 27 12.06 10.36 13.23
C CYS A 27 11.78 11.83 12.92
N GLU A 28 12.82 12.62 12.70
CA GLU A 28 12.72 14.04 12.34
C GLU A 28 11.98 14.24 11.01
N TYR A 29 12.32 13.41 10.00
CA TYR A 29 11.64 13.42 8.71
C TYR A 29 10.13 13.23 8.88
N TRP A 30 9.70 12.17 9.58
CA TRP A 30 8.28 11.88 9.77
C TRP A 30 7.56 12.90 10.67
N ALA A 31 8.28 13.56 11.59
CA ALA A 31 7.75 14.66 12.39
C ALA A 31 7.47 15.91 11.54
N SER A 32 8.27 16.14 10.48
CA SER A 32 8.09 17.27 9.56
C SER A 32 6.96 17.10 8.55
N ARG A 33 6.41 15.88 8.38
CA ARG A 33 5.32 15.59 7.44
C ARG A 33 3.95 15.84 8.05
N THR A 34 2.99 16.20 7.21
CA THR A 34 1.59 16.35 7.63
C THR A 34 0.97 14.99 8.02
N PRO A 35 -0.07 14.97 8.86
CA PRO A 35 -0.80 13.74 9.18
C PRO A 35 -1.34 12.99 7.95
N GLN A 36 -1.76 13.73 6.91
CA GLN A 36 -2.26 13.18 5.66
C GLN A 36 -1.17 12.41 4.90
N GLU A 37 0.00 13.02 4.69
CA GLU A 37 1.14 12.36 4.01
C GLU A 37 1.60 11.10 4.75
N ARG A 38 1.58 11.14 6.09
CA ARG A 38 1.91 9.97 6.92
C ARG A 38 0.91 8.84 6.73
N MET A 39 -0.38 9.16 6.63
CA MET A 39 -1.44 8.17 6.39
C MET A 39 -1.29 7.52 5.01
N GLU A 40 -1.00 8.31 3.98
CA GLU A 40 -0.78 7.82 2.61
C GLU A 40 0.43 6.89 2.55
N ALA A 41 1.54 7.25 3.20
CA ALA A 41 2.71 6.40 3.30
C ALA A 41 2.44 5.07 4.04
N LEU A 42 1.64 5.10 5.11
CA LEU A 42 1.24 3.89 5.83
C LEU A 42 0.34 2.97 5.01
N GLU A 43 -0.60 3.51 4.23
CA GLU A 43 -1.43 2.69 3.34
C GLU A 43 -0.58 2.08 2.22
N LEU A 44 0.40 2.81 1.68
CA LEU A 44 1.37 2.25 0.73
C LEU A 44 2.17 1.10 1.35
N LEU A 45 2.70 1.29 2.56
CA LEU A 45 3.42 0.24 3.29
C LEU A 45 2.53 -0.99 3.51
N ARG A 46 1.28 -0.77 3.93
CA ARG A 46 0.29 -1.83 4.13
C ARG A 46 0.04 -2.64 2.84
N MET A 47 -0.13 -1.96 1.70
CA MET A 47 -0.30 -2.62 0.40
C MET A 47 0.93 -3.45 0.03
N ILE A 48 2.14 -2.92 0.24
CA ILE A 48 3.40 -3.63 -0.03
C ILE A 48 3.52 -4.87 0.86
N CYS A 49 3.30 -4.73 2.18
CA CYS A 49 3.44 -5.83 3.13
C CYS A 49 2.44 -6.96 2.90
N TYR A 50 1.20 -6.64 2.50
CA TYR A 50 0.16 -7.64 2.28
C TYR A 50 -0.01 -8.08 0.83
N GLY A 51 0.69 -7.44 -0.12
CA GLY A 51 0.75 -7.85 -1.52
C GLY A 51 -0.60 -7.82 -2.26
N TYR A 52 -1.52 -6.92 -1.91
CA TYR A 52 -2.84 -6.82 -2.56
C TYR A 52 -3.10 -5.45 -3.20
N ASP A 53 -3.94 -5.46 -4.25
CA ASP A 53 -4.51 -4.26 -4.88
C ASP A 53 -5.83 -3.90 -4.15
N PRO A 54 -5.93 -2.71 -3.50
CA PRO A 54 -7.15 -2.31 -2.78
C PRO A 54 -8.38 -2.17 -3.70
N THR A 55 -8.17 -2.03 -5.01
CA THR A 55 -9.22 -1.97 -6.05
C THR A 55 -9.67 -3.37 -6.51
N THR A 56 -8.92 -4.44 -6.25
CA THR A 56 -9.33 -5.83 -6.57
C THR A 56 -9.78 -6.63 -5.35
N ALA A 57 -9.43 -6.19 -4.13
CA ALA A 57 -9.81 -6.88 -2.89
C ALA A 57 -11.28 -6.73 -2.48
N ARG A 58 -12.04 -5.81 -3.09
CA ARG A 58 -13.48 -5.70 -2.84
C ARG A 58 -14.23 -6.66 -3.76
N LEU A 59 -14.39 -7.90 -3.28
CA LEU A 59 -15.27 -8.91 -3.86
C LEU A 59 -16.61 -8.26 -4.25
N ARG A 60 -16.93 -8.33 -5.54
CA ARG A 60 -18.26 -8.03 -6.07
C ARG A 60 -19.26 -8.97 -5.39
N ARG A 61 -19.99 -8.49 -4.40
CA ARG A 61 -21.11 -9.23 -3.81
C ARG A 61 -22.38 -8.91 -4.59
N VAL A 62 -22.53 -9.51 -5.76
CA VAL A 62 -23.87 -9.82 -6.24
C VAL A 62 -24.06 -11.28 -5.89
N LEU A 63 -24.87 -11.55 -4.87
CA LEU A 63 -25.31 -12.90 -4.57
C LEU A 63 -26.21 -13.32 -5.74
N GLU A 64 -25.81 -14.36 -6.48
CA GLU A 64 -26.66 -14.98 -7.50
C GLU A 64 -27.24 -16.28 -6.91
N VAL A 65 -28.55 -16.45 -7.04
CA VAL A 65 -29.24 -17.69 -6.67
C VAL A 65 -29.09 -18.67 -7.82
N VAL A 66 -28.48 -19.83 -7.57
CA VAL A 66 -28.39 -20.93 -8.54
C VAL A 66 -29.46 -21.97 -8.23
N GLU A 67 -30.26 -22.35 -9.24
CA GLU A 67 -31.22 -23.43 -9.12
C GLU A 67 -30.48 -24.78 -9.13
N LEU A 68 -30.78 -25.63 -8.14
CA LEU A 68 -30.22 -26.96 -8.07
C LEU A 68 -30.88 -27.83 -9.16
N GLY A 69 -30.12 -28.19 -10.19
CA GLY A 69 -30.63 -29.05 -11.26
C GLY A 69 -31.09 -30.40 -10.72
N GLU A 70 -32.34 -30.76 -11.01
CA GLU A 70 -32.90 -32.08 -10.72
C GLU A 70 -32.14 -33.13 -11.54
N GLY A 71 -31.61 -34.15 -10.85
CA GLY A 71 -30.95 -35.30 -11.46
C GLY A 71 -31.93 -36.37 -11.93
#